data_AF-A0A923QNC2-F1
#
_entry.id   AF-A0A923QNC2-F1
#
_cell.length_a   1.000
_cell.length_b   1.000
_cell.length_c   1.000
_cell.angle_alpha   90.00
_cell.angle_beta   90.00
_cell.angle_gamma   90.00
#
_symmetry.space_group_name_H-M   'P 1'
#
loop_
_entity.id
_entity.type
_entity.pdbx_description
1 polymer ?
#
loop_
_entity_poly.entity_id
_entity_poly.type
_entity_poly.pdbx_seq_one_letter_code
_entity_poly.pdbx_strand_id
1 'polypeptide(L)' 'FNFVYSIFKGRKVTTQNPWKANTLEWTTPIRPGHGNWEGEIPEVYRGAYDYGKDGRDFIPQTEQVGENESHH' A
#
# COMPACT_ATOMS: atom_id res chain seq x y z
N PHE A 1 16.81 -14.99 -16.70
CA PHE A 1 16.83 -15.98 -15.61
C PHE A 1 15.81 -15.65 -14.50
N ASN A 2 15.96 -14.54 -13.75
CA ASN A 2 15.07 -14.19 -12.63
C ASN A 2 13.56 -14.13 -12.96
N PHE A 3 13.17 -13.41 -14.01
CA PHE A 3 11.74 -13.24 -14.36
C PHE A 3 11.01 -14.57 -14.61
N VAL A 4 11.55 -15.41 -15.50
CA VAL A 4 10.95 -16.70 -15.87
C VAL A 4 10.94 -17.68 -14.69
N TYR A 5 12.03 -17.74 -13.92
CA TYR A 5 12.07 -18.59 -12.73
C TYR A 5 11.02 -18.16 -11.69
N SER A 6 10.88 -16.85 -11.43
CA SER A 6 9.91 -16.32 -10.47
C SER A 6 8.47 -16.60 -10.85
N ILE A 7 8.14 -16.62 -12.15
CA ILE A 7 6.78 -16.97 -12.61
C ILE A 7 6.40 -18.40 -12.18
N PHE A 8 7.29 -19.37 -12.41
CA PHE A 8 6.97 -20.78 -12.21
C PHE A 8 7.30 -21.30 -10.81
N LYS A 9 8.36 -20.79 -10.18
CA LYS A 9 8.93 -21.28 -8.91
C LYS A 9 9.20 -20.18 -7.89
N GLY A 10 8.78 -18.94 -8.16
CA GLY A 10 8.95 -17.84 -7.23
C GLY A 10 8.08 -17.98 -5.97
N ARG A 11 8.57 -17.40 -4.86
CA ARG A 11 7.83 -17.32 -3.60
C ARG A 11 6.53 -16.54 -3.83
N LYS A 12 5.41 -17.10 -3.39
CA LYS A 12 4.11 -16.41 -3.44
C LYS A 12 4.07 -15.28 -2.41
N VAL A 13 3.51 -14.15 -2.79
CA VAL A 13 3.20 -13.06 -1.87
C VAL A 13 2.00 -13.47 -1.03
N THR A 14 2.13 -13.43 0.29
CA THR A 14 1.09 -13.81 1.27
C THR A 14 0.59 -12.63 2.09
N THR A 15 1.32 -11.52 2.07
CA THR A 15 1.02 -10.32 2.85
C THR A 15 0.75 -9.18 1.88
N GLN A 16 -0.32 -8.44 2.13
CA GLN A 16 -0.62 -7.22 1.40
C GLN A 16 0.43 -6.15 1.72
N ASN A 17 0.86 -5.39 0.71
CA ASN A 17 1.86 -4.32 0.86
C ASN A 17 3.14 -4.74 1.63
N PRO A 18 3.90 -5.74 1.15
CA PRO A 18 5.12 -6.18 1.82
C PRO A 18 6.24 -5.12 1.81
N TRP A 19 6.07 -4.05 1.02
CA TRP A 19 7.05 -2.99 0.83
C TRP A 19 6.74 -1.71 1.60
N LYS A 20 5.65 -1.68 2.36
CA LYS A 20 5.25 -0.51 3.16
C LYS A 20 5.13 0.76 2.30
N ALA A 21 4.54 0.65 1.12
CA ALA A 21 4.28 1.79 0.24
C ALA A 21 2.96 2.48 0.60
N ASN A 22 2.88 3.79 0.36
CA ASN A 22 1.76 4.61 0.82
C ASN A 22 0.59 4.67 -0.16
N THR A 23 0.83 4.42 -1.45
CA THR A 23 -0.11 4.68 -2.54
C THR A 23 -1.27 3.67 -2.60
N LEU A 24 -2.40 4.10 -3.18
CA LEU A 24 -3.65 3.32 -3.21
C LEU A 24 -3.52 1.93 -3.84
N GLU A 25 -2.64 1.69 -4.81
CA GLU A 25 -2.50 0.35 -5.39
C GLU A 25 -2.10 -0.70 -4.35
N TRP A 26 -1.43 -0.28 -3.27
CA TRP A 26 -1.04 -1.16 -2.17
C TRP A 26 -2.17 -1.45 -1.18
N THR A 27 -3.33 -0.83 -1.34
CA THR A 27 -4.55 -1.16 -0.60
C THR A 27 -5.43 -2.18 -1.33
N THR A 28 -5.07 -2.57 -2.56
CA THR A 28 -5.76 -3.63 -3.30
C THR A 28 -5.47 -5.02 -2.71
N PRO A 29 -6.40 -5.99 -2.88
CA PRO A 29 -6.11 -7.39 -2.57
C PRO A 29 -4.89 -7.91 -3.35
N ILE A 30 -4.18 -8.91 -2.82
CA ILE A 30 -3.00 -9.53 -3.49
C ILE A 30 -3.34 -10.03 -4.91
N ARG A 31 -4.59 -10.45 -5.12
CA ARG A 31 -5.14 -10.81 -6.43
C ARG A 31 -6.35 -9.90 -6.71
N PRO A 32 -6.13 -8.70 -7.25
CA PRO A 32 -7.23 -7.79 -7.53
C PRO A 32 -8.09 -8.34 -8.67
N GLY A 33 -9.41 -8.20 -8.52
CA GLY A 33 -10.38 -8.50 -9.57
C GLY A 33 -10.59 -7.31 -10.52
N HIS A 34 -11.52 -7.47 -11.46
CA HIS A 34 -12.02 -6.32 -12.22
C HIS A 34 -12.72 -5.35 -11.26
N GLY A 35 -12.39 -4.06 -11.34
CA GLY A 35 -12.81 -3.05 -10.35
C GLY A 35 -11.78 -2.79 -9.23
N ASN A 36 -10.69 -3.57 -9.17
CA ASN A 36 -9.52 -3.44 -8.27
C ASN A 36 -9.79 -3.61 -6.76
N TRP A 37 -10.78 -2.93 -6.19
CA TRP A 37 -11.15 -3.00 -4.78
C TRP A 37 -12.46 -3.75 -4.57
N GLU A 38 -12.57 -4.39 -3.41
CA GLU A 38 -13.81 -5.00 -2.95
C GLU A 38 -14.59 -3.97 -2.13
N GLY A 39 -15.87 -3.78 -2.45
CA GLY A 39 -16.73 -2.85 -1.70
C GLY A 39 -16.50 -1.38 -2.05
N GLU A 40 -16.41 -0.54 -1.02
CA GLU A 40 -16.24 0.91 -1.16
C GLU A 40 -14.82 1.27 -1.63
N ILE A 41 -14.72 2.35 -2.40
CA ILE A 41 -13.43 2.86 -2.89
C ILE A 41 -12.70 3.51 -1.72
N PRO A 42 -11.41 3.22 -1.49
CA PRO A 42 -10.65 3.83 -0.41
C PRO A 42 -10.54 5.35 -0.57
N GLU A 43 -10.81 6.07 0.52
CA GLU A 43 -10.61 7.52 0.61
C GLU A 43 -9.14 7.87 0.82
N VAL A 44 -8.75 9.07 0.37
CA VAL A 44 -7.39 9.59 0.51
C VAL A 44 -7.38 10.73 1.51
N TYR A 45 -6.57 10.61 2.57
CA TYR A 45 -6.42 11.62 3.62
C TYR A 45 -5.08 12.37 3.58
N ARG A 46 -4.09 11.86 2.83
CA ARG A 46 -2.70 12.33 2.85
C ARG A 46 -1.97 12.12 1.51
N GLY A 47 -0.77 12.69 1.39
CA GLY A 47 0.04 12.59 0.18
C GLY A 47 0.66 11.20 -0.01
N ALA A 48 0.85 10.79 -1.26
CA ALA A 48 1.52 9.54 -1.62
C ALA A 48 3.01 9.48 -1.17
N TYR A 49 3.61 10.64 -0.89
CA TYR A 49 5.03 10.78 -0.54
C TYR A 49 5.27 11.08 0.95
N ASP A 50 4.24 10.98 1.79
CA ASP A 50 4.34 11.19 3.25
C ASP A 50 5.06 10.02 3.96
N TYR A 51 6.33 9.80 3.60
CA TYR A 51 7.23 8.84 4.24
C TYR A 51 8.05 9.52 5.34
N GLY A 52 8.44 8.76 6.36
CA GLY A 52 9.34 9.25 7.42
C GLY A 52 8.75 10.33 8.32
N LYS A 53 7.42 10.50 8.33
CA LYS A 53 6.73 11.55 9.10
C LYS A 53 6.49 11.11 10.54
N ASP A 54 6.76 12.00 11.50
CA ASP A 54 6.53 11.78 12.93
C ASP A 54 7.10 10.45 13.45
N GLY A 55 8.29 10.07 12.97
CA GLY A 55 8.98 8.83 13.36
C GLY A 55 8.40 7.55 12.75
N ARG A 56 7.47 7.65 11.79
CA ARG A 56 6.91 6.52 11.05
C ARG A 56 7.49 6.45 9.64
N ASP A 57 8.03 5.29 9.29
CA ASP A 57 8.63 5.06 7.97
C ASP A 57 7.62 5.26 6.83
N PHE A 58 6.37 4.85 7.03
CA PHE A 58 5.31 4.90 6.04
C PHE A 58 3.95 5.11 6.70
N ILE A 59 3.07 5.81 6.00
CA ILE A 59 1.69 6.04 6.42
C ILE A 59 0.80 5.96 5.16
N PRO A 60 -0.02 4.91 5.00
CA PRO A 60 -0.86 4.73 3.82
C PRO A 60 -1.80 5.91 3.58
N GLN A 61 -2.09 6.21 2.32
CA GLN A 61 -3.02 7.27 1.93
C GLN A 61 -4.42 7.14 2.55
N THR A 62 -4.82 5.90 2.88
CA THR A 62 -6.12 5.55 3.46
C THR A 62 -6.16 5.63 4.98
N GLU A 63 -5.03 5.93 5.63
CA GLU A 63 -5.00 6.14 7.07
C GLU A 63 -5.36 7.60 7.38
N GLN A 64 -6.40 7.79 8.20
CA GLN A 64 -6.85 9.11 8.62
C GLN A 64 -5.73 9.89 9.31
N VAL A 65 -5.73 11.21 9.15
CA VAL A 65 -4.75 12.10 9.80
C VAL A 65 -5.00 12.08 11.30
N GLY A 66 -3.98 11.74 12.09
CA GLY A 66 -4.09 11.70 13.55
C GLY A 66 -4.08 13.10 14.17
N GLU A 67 -4.69 13.26 15.34
CA GLU A 67 -4.75 14.56 16.05
C GLU A 67 -3.36 15.14 16.39
N ASN A 68 -2.37 14.27 16.60
CA ASN A 68 -0.99 14.65 16.94
C ASN A 68 -0.04 14.62 15.73
N GLU A 69 -0.57 14.45 14.52
CA GLU A 69 0.25 14.42 13.31
C GLU A 69 0.68 15.84 12.93
N SER A 70 1.96 16.04 12.59
CA SER A 70 2.45 17.35 12.16
C SER A 70 1.77 17.80 10.86
N HIS A 71 1.44 19.08 10.71
CA HIS A 71 1.01 19.62 9.43
C HIS A 71 2.24 20.01 8.60
N HIS A 72 2.19 19.75 7.28
CA HIS A 72 3.22 20.19 6.32
C HIS A 72 3.14 21.69 6.07
#